data_AF-A0A8K0UTD2-F1
#
_entry.id   AF-A0A8K0UTD2-F1
#
_cell.length_a   1.000
_cell.length_b   1.000
_cell.length_c   1.000
_cell.angle_alpha   90.00
_cell.angle_beta   90.00
_cell.angle_gamma   90.00
#
_symmetry.space_group_name_H-M   'P 1'
#
loop_
_entity.id
_entity.type
_entity.pdbx_description
1 polymer ?
#
loop_
_entity_poly.entity_id
_entity_poly.type
_entity_poly.pdbx_seq_one_letter_code
_entity_poly.pdbx_strand_id
1 'polypeptide(L)'
;MSSPRRSSRHTLKGGVKALLVRCQCWRLLCEFTYKARCWGISGITPSFQAQIPSTDSDMNTSAKVTLCILAWLVLHGADAVMIYFFVQASVDPNPRTPVNRTHTIYIVYQAFMYILGGVLTLFNFAAVLVYLDGEFGGTFGYRYEPVGRHHYRSTLFYVILLLTLIPATFFCIMPVFGPLIILPVAQKWAWNHRCDSYPMYAILDARGVKDASFTPNIAHFYSKGDVKPLFSYSVNDDSSSDLWTFQLREFDSPQGSIPLQQYPTLQQVRYDFINHTVMGNCTTLISPGSSATNSTSCTSGTFNPYDWLSFNLTSSVPLNNSISRLPPTTAHLGIIDKEWAFSNDAPSLILQTTPDPQQLPVLRTAVTKRSDCTQLKVCLAGVDGREGGVVGAEVLVPLGLILIRQSDYATFCTTPKRRSTTTTWGHQY
;
A
#
# COMPACT_ATOMS: atom_id res chain seq x y z
N MET A 1 -51.03 -23.94 -11.99
CA MET A 1 -49.91 -24.87 -12.17
C MET A 1 -48.84 -24.53 -11.15
N SER A 2 -48.52 -25.51 -10.34
CA SER A 2 -47.87 -25.42 -9.04
C SER A 2 -46.56 -26.22 -9.05
N SER A 3 -45.57 -25.75 -8.27
CA SER A 3 -44.31 -26.40 -7.86
C SER A 3 -43.04 -25.98 -8.64
N PRO A 4 -41.84 -25.86 -8.01
CA PRO A 4 -41.56 -25.53 -6.60
C PRO A 4 -40.48 -24.46 -6.37
N ARG A 5 -40.60 -23.79 -5.21
CA ARG A 5 -39.53 -23.08 -4.49
C ARG A 5 -38.45 -24.06 -4.04
N ARG A 6 -37.18 -23.77 -4.31
CA ARG A 6 -36.03 -24.41 -3.64
C ARG A 6 -35.39 -23.42 -2.66
N SER A 7 -35.76 -23.57 -1.40
CA SER A 7 -35.17 -22.92 -0.24
C SER A 7 -33.87 -23.63 0.13
N SER A 8 -32.73 -22.97 0.00
CA SER A 8 -31.46 -23.43 0.59
C SER A 8 -31.33 -22.84 2.00
N ARG A 9 -31.61 -23.67 3.01
CA ARG A 9 -31.18 -23.44 4.40
C ARG A 9 -29.75 -23.96 4.51
N HIS A 10 -28.77 -23.06 4.57
CA HIS A 10 -27.48 -23.40 5.15
C HIS A 10 -27.52 -23.18 6.65
N THR A 11 -27.53 -24.31 7.36
CA THR A 11 -27.40 -24.44 8.79
C THR A 11 -26.04 -23.93 9.28
N LEU A 12 -26.06 -22.84 10.04
CA LEU A 12 -24.99 -22.48 10.98
C LEU A 12 -24.86 -23.59 12.03
N LYS A 13 -23.92 -24.51 11.84
CA LYS A 13 -23.43 -25.40 12.90
C LYS A 13 -21.89 -25.44 12.83
N GLY A 14 -21.27 -24.39 13.38
CA GLY A 14 -19.81 -24.31 13.49
C GLY A 14 -19.28 -23.43 14.63
N GLY A 15 -20.16 -22.82 15.44
CA GLY A 15 -19.77 -21.76 16.38
C GLY A 15 -19.48 -22.16 17.83
N VAL A 16 -19.52 -23.45 18.20
CA VAL A 16 -19.38 -23.87 19.62
C VAL A 16 -18.06 -24.61 19.91
N LYS A 17 -17.36 -25.12 18.89
CA LYS A 17 -16.06 -25.79 19.09
C LYS A 17 -14.86 -24.84 19.22
N ALA A 18 -14.98 -23.60 18.72
CA ALA A 18 -13.92 -22.59 18.88
C ALA A 18 -13.90 -21.91 20.27
N LEU A 19 -15.01 -21.99 21.02
CA LEU A 19 -15.08 -21.45 22.39
C LEU A 19 -14.48 -22.40 23.44
N LEU A 20 -14.50 -23.71 23.18
CA LEU A 20 -13.93 -24.72 24.08
C LEU A 20 -12.39 -24.75 24.07
N VAL A 21 -11.76 -24.46 22.91
CA VAL A 21 -10.30 -24.34 22.81
C VAL A 21 -9.77 -23.08 23.52
N ARG A 22 -10.56 -22.00 23.56
CA ARG A 22 -10.21 -20.79 24.33
C ARG A 22 -10.21 -21.01 25.86
N CYS A 23 -11.06 -21.90 26.37
CA CYS A 23 -11.06 -22.23 27.81
C CYS A 23 -9.89 -23.12 28.23
N GLN A 24 -9.40 -24.04 27.38
CA GLN A 24 -8.29 -24.92 27.76
C GLN A 24 -6.93 -24.21 27.75
N CYS A 25 -6.70 -23.27 26.82
CA CYS A 25 -5.47 -22.47 26.82
C CYS A 25 -5.42 -21.49 28.01
N TRP A 26 -6.55 -20.88 28.38
CA TRP A 26 -6.65 -20.02 29.57
C TRP A 26 -6.53 -20.81 30.88
N ARG A 27 -7.07 -22.04 30.93
CA ARG A 27 -6.95 -22.93 32.09
C ARG A 27 -5.52 -23.43 32.30
N LEU A 28 -4.76 -23.67 31.22
CA LEU A 28 -3.33 -23.98 31.29
C LEU A 28 -2.49 -22.78 31.72
N LEU A 29 -2.84 -21.55 31.30
CA LEU A 29 -2.20 -20.32 31.79
C LEU A 29 -2.49 -20.03 33.28
N CYS A 30 -3.72 -20.28 33.74
CA CYS A 30 -4.05 -20.21 35.17
C CYS A 30 -3.37 -21.31 35.97
N GLU A 31 -3.27 -22.55 35.47
CA GLU A 31 -2.53 -23.64 36.14
C GLU A 31 -1.02 -23.35 36.24
N PHE A 32 -0.43 -22.73 35.22
CA PHE A 32 1.01 -22.41 35.22
C PHE A 32 1.34 -21.28 36.21
N THR A 33 0.48 -20.26 36.30
CA THR A 33 0.62 -19.16 37.29
C THR A 33 0.24 -19.58 38.71
N TYR A 34 -0.70 -20.52 38.87
CA TYR A 34 -1.12 -21.05 40.17
C TYR A 34 -0.06 -22.01 40.75
N LYS A 35 0.54 -22.90 39.94
CA LYS A 35 1.62 -23.79 40.40
C LYS A 35 2.92 -23.04 40.73
N ALA A 36 3.18 -21.90 40.09
CA ALA A 36 4.30 -21.03 40.46
C ALA A 36 4.12 -20.37 41.85
N ARG A 37 2.88 -20.18 42.34
CA ARG A 37 2.60 -19.68 43.71
C ARG A 37 2.60 -20.76 44.80
N CYS A 38 2.40 -22.03 44.45
CA CYS A 38 2.30 -23.10 45.44
C CYS A 38 3.65 -23.62 46.00
N TRP A 39 4.78 -23.08 45.55
CA TRP A 39 6.09 -23.40 46.13
C TRP A 39 6.51 -22.50 47.32
N GLY A 40 5.64 -21.58 47.75
CA GLY A 40 5.98 -20.58 48.77
C GLY A 40 5.28 -20.68 50.14
N ILE A 41 4.40 -21.64 50.39
CA ILE A 41 3.75 -21.79 51.72
C ILE A 41 3.59 -23.28 52.05
N SER A 42 4.64 -23.89 52.58
CA SER A 42 4.59 -25.17 53.29
C SER A 42 4.29 -24.90 54.77
N GLY A 43 3.01 -25.02 55.14
CA GLY A 43 2.60 -24.89 56.53
C GLY A 43 1.15 -25.27 56.79
N ILE A 44 0.93 -26.55 57.12
CA ILE A 44 -0.17 -27.08 57.95
C ILE A 44 -1.54 -27.29 57.25
N THR A 45 -1.83 -28.53 56.85
CA THR A 45 -2.97 -29.36 57.35
C THR A 45 -3.04 -30.72 56.60
N PRO A 46 -3.35 -31.85 57.27
CA PRO A 46 -3.41 -33.17 56.65
C PRO A 46 -4.81 -33.61 56.24
N SER A 47 -4.81 -34.53 55.27
CA SER A 47 -5.78 -35.61 55.00
C SER A 47 -7.23 -35.28 54.58
N PHE A 48 -7.45 -35.22 53.26
CA PHE A 48 -8.63 -35.82 52.63
C PHE A 48 -8.23 -36.37 51.25
N GLN A 49 -7.89 -37.67 51.19
CA GLN A 49 -7.62 -38.38 49.93
C GLN A 49 -8.93 -38.93 49.37
N ALA A 50 -9.58 -38.16 48.49
CA ALA A 50 -10.56 -38.71 47.56
C ALA A 50 -9.80 -39.28 46.36
N GLN A 51 -9.77 -40.61 46.23
CA GLN A 51 -9.28 -41.29 45.02
C GLN A 51 -10.24 -41.02 43.86
N ILE A 52 -9.93 -40.00 43.08
CA ILE A 52 -10.51 -39.83 41.74
C ILE A 52 -9.64 -40.67 40.79
N PRO A 53 -10.23 -41.62 40.03
CA PRO A 53 -9.47 -42.42 39.08
C PRO A 53 -8.92 -41.52 37.98
N SER A 54 -7.60 -41.39 37.94
CA SER A 54 -6.85 -40.62 36.96
C SER A 54 -6.82 -41.35 35.62
N THR A 55 -7.87 -41.19 34.82
CA THR A 55 -7.81 -41.39 33.37
C THR A 55 -7.27 -40.12 32.71
N ASP A 56 -6.10 -39.67 33.13
CA ASP A 56 -5.31 -38.70 32.37
C ASP A 56 -4.25 -39.51 31.65
N SER A 57 -4.48 -39.76 30.36
CA SER A 57 -3.43 -40.23 29.48
C SER A 57 -2.30 -39.21 29.53
N ASP A 58 -1.16 -39.63 30.08
CA ASP A 58 0.08 -38.90 30.16
C ASP A 58 0.56 -38.54 28.75
N MET A 59 -0.04 -37.49 28.18
CA MET A 59 0.52 -36.83 27.02
C MET A 59 1.84 -36.24 27.51
N ASN A 60 2.93 -36.94 27.17
CA ASN A 60 4.30 -36.68 27.59
C ASN A 60 4.59 -35.18 27.57
N THR A 61 5.11 -34.62 28.66
CA THR A 61 5.41 -33.18 28.82
C THR A 61 6.17 -32.60 27.62
N SER A 62 7.06 -33.39 27.01
CA SER A 62 7.77 -33.05 25.77
C SER A 62 6.83 -32.76 24.59
N ALA A 63 5.77 -33.56 24.41
CA ALA A 63 4.79 -33.37 23.34
C ALA A 63 3.99 -32.08 23.55
N LYS A 64 3.63 -31.75 24.80
CA LYS A 64 2.92 -30.50 25.14
C LYS A 64 3.77 -29.26 24.79
N VAL A 65 5.03 -29.26 25.22
CA VAL A 65 5.97 -28.16 24.92
C VAL A 65 6.17 -28.01 23.41
N THR A 66 6.37 -29.12 22.70
CA THR A 66 6.52 -29.11 21.24
C THR A 66 5.29 -28.50 20.54
N LEU A 67 4.08 -28.90 20.94
CA LEU A 67 2.85 -28.32 20.39
C LEU A 67 2.71 -26.82 20.67
N CYS A 68 3.10 -26.37 21.86
CA CYS A 68 3.10 -24.94 22.20
C CYS A 68 4.08 -24.15 21.33
N ILE A 69 5.29 -24.66 21.10
CA ILE A 69 6.29 -24.03 20.23
C ILE A 69 5.77 -23.97 18.79
N LEU A 70 5.21 -25.06 18.27
CA LEU A 70 4.64 -25.09 16.93
C LEU A 70 3.48 -24.10 16.78
N ALA A 71 2.56 -24.04 17.75
CA ALA A 71 1.47 -23.07 17.73
C ALA A 71 1.99 -21.62 17.76
N TRP A 72 3.01 -21.35 18.59
CA TRP A 72 3.67 -20.04 18.65
C TRP A 72 4.30 -19.64 17.31
N LEU A 73 5.03 -20.55 16.67
CA LEU A 73 5.63 -20.33 15.34
C LEU A 73 4.56 -20.08 14.27
N VAL A 74 3.45 -20.82 14.29
CA VAL A 74 2.33 -20.62 13.36
C VAL A 74 1.69 -19.24 13.55
N LEU A 75 1.53 -18.77 14.79
CA LEU A 75 0.99 -17.43 15.06
C LEU A 75 1.91 -16.32 14.53
N HIS A 76 3.22 -16.45 14.74
CA HIS A 76 4.21 -15.52 14.18
C HIS A 76 4.27 -15.56 12.65
N GLY A 77 4.16 -16.75 12.06
CA GLY A 77 4.06 -16.89 10.60
C GLY A 77 2.81 -16.20 10.04
N ALA A 78 1.66 -16.37 10.70
CA ALA A 78 0.42 -15.71 10.31
C ALA A 78 0.52 -14.18 10.44
N ASP A 79 1.11 -13.69 11.53
CA ASP A 79 1.36 -12.26 11.73
C ASP A 79 2.28 -11.67 10.64
N ALA A 80 3.40 -12.34 10.34
CA ALA A 80 4.31 -11.92 9.27
C ALA A 80 3.61 -11.87 7.89
N VAL A 81 2.77 -12.87 7.59
CA VAL A 81 1.95 -12.88 6.36
C VAL A 81 0.97 -11.70 6.34
N MET A 82 0.39 -11.35 7.50
CA MET A 82 -0.51 -10.20 7.58
C MET A 82 0.21 -8.87 7.34
N ILE A 83 1.38 -8.70 7.96
CA ILE A 83 2.24 -7.54 7.73
C ILE A 83 2.62 -7.44 6.26
N TYR A 84 2.98 -8.56 5.61
CA TYR A 84 3.29 -8.59 4.18
C TYR A 84 2.13 -8.07 3.32
N PHE A 85 0.91 -8.58 3.52
CA PHE A 85 -0.24 -8.13 2.73
C PHE A 85 -0.65 -6.68 3.05
N PHE A 86 -0.49 -6.23 4.30
CA PHE A 86 -0.67 -4.83 4.67
C PHE A 86 0.29 -3.92 3.90
N VAL A 87 1.58 -4.24 3.92
CA VAL A 87 2.62 -3.49 3.22
C VAL A 87 2.36 -3.51 1.72
N GLN A 88 2.06 -4.68 1.15
CA GLN A 88 1.76 -4.83 -0.28
C GLN A 88 0.55 -3.99 -0.69
N ALA A 89 -0.54 -4.02 0.08
CA ALA A 89 -1.73 -3.20 -0.19
C ALA A 89 -1.44 -1.68 -0.11
N SER A 90 -0.48 -1.28 0.72
CA SER A 90 -0.09 0.12 0.88
C SER A 90 0.82 0.63 -0.25
N VAL A 91 1.72 -0.22 -0.75
CA VAL A 91 2.70 0.17 -1.78
C VAL A 91 2.29 -0.23 -3.20
N ASP A 92 1.36 -1.17 -3.33
CA ASP A 92 0.81 -1.63 -4.59
C ASP A 92 -0.71 -1.86 -4.49
N PRO A 93 -1.48 -0.78 -4.33
CA PRO A 93 -2.92 -0.86 -4.13
C PRO A 93 -3.70 -1.52 -5.28
N ASN A 94 -3.14 -1.57 -6.49
CA ASN A 94 -3.74 -2.27 -7.63
C ASN A 94 -2.76 -3.31 -8.19
N PRO A 95 -3.18 -4.46 -8.73
CA PRO A 95 -4.56 -4.90 -8.75
C PRO A 95 -5.07 -5.18 -7.34
N ARG A 96 -6.34 -4.89 -7.09
CA ARG A 96 -6.88 -5.01 -5.73
C ARG A 96 -6.87 -6.47 -5.28
N THR A 97 -6.31 -6.68 -4.09
CA THR A 97 -6.32 -7.96 -3.37
C THR A 97 -7.54 -8.04 -2.46
N PRO A 98 -7.85 -9.21 -1.85
CA PRO A 98 -8.91 -9.30 -0.85
C PRO A 98 -8.74 -8.33 0.33
N VAL A 99 -7.51 -7.92 0.65
CA VAL A 99 -7.20 -7.01 1.76
C VAL A 99 -7.57 -5.55 1.47
N ASN A 100 -7.47 -5.13 0.21
CA ASN A 100 -7.73 -3.74 -0.21
C ASN A 100 -8.77 -3.64 -1.32
N ARG A 101 -9.68 -4.63 -1.40
CA ARG A 101 -10.78 -4.63 -2.37
C ARG A 101 -11.64 -3.39 -2.25
N THR A 102 -11.87 -2.92 -1.02
CA THR A 102 -12.50 -1.63 -0.73
C THR A 102 -11.71 -0.93 0.37
N HIS A 103 -11.81 0.40 0.43
CA HIS A 103 -11.17 1.18 1.48
C HIS A 103 -11.60 0.74 2.89
N THR A 104 -12.89 0.43 3.07
CA THR A 104 -13.43 -0.07 4.35
C THR A 104 -12.80 -1.40 4.78
N ILE A 105 -12.62 -2.35 3.85
CA ILE A 105 -12.00 -3.65 4.17
C ILE A 105 -10.54 -3.45 4.58
N TYR A 106 -9.82 -2.55 3.90
CA TYR A 106 -8.45 -2.22 4.23
C TYR A 106 -8.31 -1.65 5.65
N ILE A 107 -9.18 -0.72 6.05
CA ILE A 107 -9.19 -0.17 7.43
C ILE A 107 -9.44 -1.26 8.47
N VAL A 108 -10.44 -2.13 8.23
CA VAL A 108 -10.75 -3.23 9.16
C VAL A 108 -9.57 -4.19 9.28
N TYR A 109 -8.92 -4.51 8.17
CA TYR A 109 -7.73 -5.36 8.14
C TYR A 109 -6.57 -4.75 8.92
N GLN A 110 -6.28 -3.46 8.71
CA GLN A 110 -5.26 -2.72 9.45
C GLN A 110 -5.53 -2.76 10.96
N ALA A 111 -6.76 -2.46 11.39
CA ALA A 111 -7.12 -2.50 12.80
C ALA A 111 -6.96 -3.90 13.41
N PHE A 112 -7.42 -4.93 12.69
CA PHE A 112 -7.28 -6.32 13.13
C PHE A 112 -5.82 -6.75 13.28
N MET A 113 -4.96 -6.39 12.32
CA MET A 113 -3.52 -6.64 12.36
C MET A 113 -2.87 -6.02 13.61
N TYR A 114 -3.12 -4.73 13.89
CA TYR A 114 -2.54 -4.08 15.07
C TYR A 114 -3.04 -4.66 16.40
N ILE A 115 -4.32 -5.05 16.48
CA ILE A 115 -4.86 -5.71 17.69
C ILE A 115 -4.18 -7.06 17.90
N LEU A 116 -4.07 -7.88 16.85
CA LEU A 116 -3.44 -9.20 16.92
C LEU A 116 -1.95 -9.07 17.28
N GLY A 117 -1.23 -8.18 16.60
CA GLY A 117 0.15 -7.86 16.88
C GLY A 117 0.34 -7.41 18.33
N GLY A 118 -0.55 -6.55 18.84
CA GLY A 118 -0.53 -6.08 20.24
C GLY A 118 -0.63 -7.21 21.25
N VAL A 119 -1.57 -8.12 21.04
CA VAL A 119 -1.73 -9.31 21.88
C VAL A 119 -0.50 -10.21 21.81
N LEU A 120 0.05 -10.43 20.61
CA LEU A 120 1.23 -11.29 20.42
C LEU A 120 2.48 -10.68 21.07
N THR A 121 2.67 -9.37 20.96
CA THR A 121 3.74 -8.62 21.65
C THR A 121 3.63 -8.76 23.18
N LEU A 122 2.44 -8.58 23.76
CA LEU A 122 2.24 -8.75 25.20
C LEU A 122 2.52 -10.19 25.65
N PHE A 123 2.09 -11.17 24.85
CA PHE A 123 2.37 -12.59 25.10
C PHE A 123 3.88 -12.89 25.07
N ASN A 124 4.59 -12.41 24.04
CA ASN A 124 6.04 -12.60 23.93
C ASN A 124 6.79 -11.91 25.07
N PHE A 125 6.38 -10.70 25.45
CA PHE A 125 6.98 -9.98 26.55
C PHE A 125 6.79 -10.72 27.89
N ALA A 126 5.59 -11.24 28.16
CA ALA A 126 5.34 -12.06 29.33
C ALA A 126 6.19 -13.35 29.33
N ALA A 127 6.32 -14.01 28.18
CA ALA A 127 7.16 -15.21 28.05
C ALA A 127 8.64 -14.91 28.32
N VAL A 128 9.15 -13.78 27.83
CA VAL A 128 10.51 -13.31 28.11
C VAL A 128 10.69 -12.99 29.59
N LEU A 129 9.73 -12.30 30.23
CA LEU A 129 9.80 -12.02 31.67
C LEU A 129 9.83 -13.30 32.50
N VAL A 130 9.00 -14.30 32.18
CA VAL A 130 8.99 -15.60 32.86
C VAL A 130 10.32 -16.35 32.66
N TYR A 131 10.88 -16.31 31.45
CA TYR A 131 12.19 -16.90 31.17
C TYR A 131 13.31 -16.23 31.99
N LEU A 132 13.32 -14.90 32.04
CA LEU A 132 14.31 -14.15 32.82
C LEU A 132 14.14 -14.38 34.33
N ASP A 133 12.92 -14.41 34.85
CA ASP A 133 12.67 -14.68 36.28
C ASP A 133 13.15 -16.09 36.67
N GLY A 134 12.92 -17.09 35.82
CA GLY A 134 13.40 -18.46 36.06
C GLY A 134 14.93 -18.59 36.07
N GLU A 135 15.61 -17.95 35.12
CA GLU A 135 17.07 -18.03 35.00
C GLU A 135 17.82 -17.15 36.03
N PHE A 136 17.31 -15.95 36.31
CA PHE A 136 17.97 -14.99 37.21
C PHE A 136 17.46 -15.04 38.66
N GLY A 137 16.19 -15.38 38.88
CA GLY A 137 15.60 -15.49 40.22
C GLY A 137 16.18 -16.64 41.04
N GLY A 138 16.63 -17.71 40.38
CA GLY A 138 17.33 -18.84 41.02
C GLY A 138 18.79 -18.54 41.36
N THR A 139 19.48 -17.67 40.60
CA THR A 139 20.93 -17.42 40.79
C THR A 139 21.24 -16.31 41.78
N PHE A 140 20.35 -15.32 41.98
CA PHE A 140 20.56 -14.29 43.01
C PHE A 140 20.36 -14.78 44.45
N GLY A 141 19.74 -15.96 44.64
CA GLY A 141 19.51 -16.58 45.95
C GLY A 141 20.62 -17.51 46.45
N TYR A 142 21.58 -17.90 45.62
CA TYR A 142 22.73 -18.71 46.06
C TYR A 142 23.93 -17.80 46.31
N ARG A 143 24.40 -17.79 47.56
CA ARG A 143 25.62 -17.13 48.02
C ARG A 143 26.73 -17.24 46.97
N TYR A 144 27.22 -16.09 46.52
CA TYR A 144 28.51 -15.96 45.85
C TYR A 144 29.59 -16.55 46.77
N GLU A 145 30.00 -17.80 46.56
CA GLU A 145 31.30 -18.27 47.03
C GLU A 145 32.36 -17.88 45.98
N PRO A 146 33.35 -17.04 46.34
CA PRO A 146 34.35 -16.59 45.41
C PRO A 146 35.46 -17.65 45.32
N VAL A 147 35.44 -18.51 44.31
CA VAL A 147 36.60 -19.38 44.03
C VAL A 147 37.06 -19.19 42.58
N GLY A 148 38.26 -18.63 42.45
CA GLY A 148 38.83 -18.16 41.20
C GLY A 148 39.04 -19.27 40.16
N ARG A 149 38.19 -19.28 39.13
CA ARG A 149 38.46 -19.79 37.77
C ARG A 149 37.33 -19.43 36.78
N HIS A 150 36.71 -18.27 36.96
CA HIS A 150 35.37 -17.97 36.40
C HIS A 150 35.29 -16.99 35.21
N HIS A 151 36.41 -16.40 34.74
CA HIS A 151 36.33 -15.40 33.66
C HIS A 151 35.77 -15.95 32.32
N TYR A 152 36.14 -17.16 31.89
CA TYR A 152 35.63 -17.74 30.65
C TYR A 152 34.13 -18.12 30.71
N ARG A 153 33.66 -18.59 31.88
CA ARG A 153 32.25 -18.95 32.13
C ARG A 153 31.33 -17.72 32.16
N SER A 154 31.83 -16.58 32.65
CA SER A 154 31.08 -15.33 32.68
C SER A 154 30.90 -14.74 31.27
N THR A 155 31.96 -14.71 30.45
CA THR A 155 31.86 -14.21 29.06
C THR A 155 30.91 -15.05 28.20
N LEU A 156 30.98 -16.39 28.29
CA LEU A 156 30.09 -17.28 27.54
C LEU A 156 28.62 -17.07 27.91
N PHE A 157 28.32 -16.84 29.20
CA PHE A 157 26.97 -16.55 29.68
C PHE A 157 26.42 -15.25 29.07
N TYR A 158 27.20 -14.16 29.07
CA TYR A 158 26.78 -12.90 28.46
C TYR A 158 26.60 -13.01 26.94
N VAL A 159 27.43 -13.80 26.26
CA VAL A 159 27.28 -14.03 24.81
C VAL A 159 25.98 -14.79 24.51
N ILE A 160 25.67 -15.85 25.27
CA ILE A 160 24.42 -16.61 25.11
C ILE A 160 23.22 -15.72 25.42
N LEU A 161 23.27 -14.94 26.50
CA LEU A 161 22.21 -14.00 26.87
C LEU A 161 21.97 -12.94 25.78
N LEU A 162 23.03 -12.35 25.24
CA LEU A 162 22.91 -11.39 24.16
C LEU A 162 22.30 -12.04 22.90
N LEU A 163 22.75 -13.25 22.57
CA LEU A 163 22.30 -14.00 21.40
C LEU A 163 20.83 -14.44 21.52
N THR A 164 20.28 -14.61 22.73
CA THR A 164 18.86 -14.90 22.96
C THR A 164 18.00 -13.65 23.09
N LEU A 165 18.52 -12.57 23.69
CA LEU A 165 17.77 -11.31 23.88
C LEU A 165 17.50 -10.59 22.55
N ILE A 166 18.43 -10.60 21.58
CA ILE A 166 18.23 -9.96 20.28
C ILE A 166 17.01 -10.56 19.52
N PRO A 167 16.93 -11.89 19.27
CA PRO A 167 15.75 -12.46 18.63
C PRO A 167 14.50 -12.32 19.51
N ALA A 168 14.61 -12.44 20.83
CA ALA A 168 13.46 -12.25 21.73
C ALA A 168 12.87 -10.84 21.63
N THR A 169 13.70 -9.81 21.62
CA THR A 169 13.27 -8.41 21.44
C THR A 169 12.67 -8.19 20.05
N PHE A 170 13.25 -8.78 19.00
CA PHE A 170 12.66 -8.77 17.66
C PHE A 170 11.25 -9.38 17.64
N PHE A 171 11.05 -10.57 18.22
CA PHE A 171 9.72 -11.20 18.31
C PHE A 171 8.75 -10.43 19.21
N CYS A 172 9.23 -9.67 20.19
CA CYS A 172 8.37 -8.79 20.98
C CYS A 172 7.94 -7.55 20.20
N ILE A 173 8.82 -6.92 19.41
CA ILE A 173 8.57 -5.63 18.77
C ILE A 173 7.85 -5.78 17.43
N MET A 174 8.26 -6.76 16.62
CA MET A 174 7.80 -6.88 15.23
C MET A 174 6.29 -7.07 15.03
N PRO A 175 5.55 -7.79 15.89
CA PRO A 175 4.12 -7.96 15.65
C PRO A 175 3.31 -6.66 15.63
N VAL A 176 3.67 -5.69 16.47
CA VAL A 176 3.02 -4.37 16.49
C VAL A 176 3.71 -3.37 15.57
N PHE A 177 5.04 -3.29 15.66
CA PHE A 177 5.80 -2.21 15.04
C PHE A 177 6.36 -2.60 13.67
N GLY A 178 6.32 -3.88 13.29
CA GLY A 178 6.77 -4.37 11.98
C GLY A 178 6.15 -3.61 10.81
N PRO A 179 4.81 -3.41 10.75
CA PRO A 179 4.17 -2.57 9.74
C PRO A 179 4.78 -1.16 9.67
N LEU A 180 4.99 -0.52 10.81
CA LEU A 180 5.53 0.85 10.90
C LEU A 180 7.00 0.94 10.50
N ILE A 181 7.77 -0.13 10.67
CA ILE A 181 9.20 -0.19 10.31
C ILE A 181 9.34 -0.50 8.81
N ILE A 182 8.59 -1.49 8.31
CA ILE A 182 8.74 -2.02 6.95
C ILE A 182 8.11 -1.10 5.92
N LEU A 183 6.92 -0.56 6.20
CA LEU A 183 6.18 0.29 5.25
C LEU A 183 7.01 1.48 4.73
N PRO A 184 7.70 2.26 5.58
CA PRO A 184 8.70 3.24 5.19
C PRO A 184 9.70 2.83 4.10
N VAL A 185 10.27 1.64 4.28
CA VAL A 185 11.33 1.11 3.41
C VAL A 185 10.70 0.67 2.10
N ALA A 186 9.56 -0.03 2.18
CA ALA A 186 8.82 -0.49 1.03
C ALA A 186 8.30 0.67 0.16
N GLN A 187 7.75 1.73 0.77
CA GLN A 187 7.30 2.93 0.05
C GLN A 187 8.46 3.64 -0.65
N LYS A 188 9.61 3.80 0.01
CA LYS A 188 10.80 4.41 -0.61
C LYS A 188 11.31 3.57 -1.77
N TRP A 189 11.36 2.26 -1.61
CA TRP A 189 11.76 1.34 -2.66
C TRP A 189 10.79 1.39 -3.85
N ALA A 190 9.48 1.34 -3.58
CA ALA A 190 8.44 1.44 -4.60
C ALA A 190 8.54 2.79 -5.35
N TRP A 191 8.68 3.91 -4.64
CA TRP A 191 8.84 5.23 -5.26
C TRP A 191 10.00 5.25 -6.27
N ASN A 192 11.15 4.66 -5.90
CA ASN A 192 12.33 4.65 -6.75
C ASN A 192 12.19 3.68 -7.94
N HIS A 193 11.70 2.47 -7.70
CA HIS A 193 11.84 1.35 -8.65
C HIS A 193 10.55 0.94 -9.38
N ARG A 194 9.37 1.47 -9.00
CA ARG A 194 8.09 0.99 -9.57
C ARG A 194 7.99 1.17 -11.08
N CYS A 195 8.58 2.24 -11.60
CA CYS A 195 8.49 2.57 -13.02
C CYS A 195 9.71 2.12 -13.83
N ASP A 196 10.61 1.29 -13.27
CA ASP A 196 11.85 0.87 -13.96
C ASP A 196 11.57 0.04 -15.22
N SER A 197 10.43 -0.64 -15.28
CA SER A 197 9.98 -1.40 -16.45
C SER A 197 9.32 -0.54 -17.53
N TYR A 198 9.08 0.75 -17.28
CA TYR A 198 8.36 1.65 -18.19
C TYR A 198 9.31 2.59 -18.92
N PRO A 199 9.02 2.97 -20.18
CA PRO A 199 9.86 3.90 -20.94
C PRO A 199 9.87 5.32 -20.36
N MET A 200 8.78 5.75 -19.71
CA MET A 200 8.66 7.06 -19.07
C MET A 200 7.87 6.97 -17.77
N TYR A 201 8.00 8.01 -16.95
CA TYR A 201 7.14 8.23 -15.80
C TYR A 201 6.83 9.73 -15.65
N ALA A 202 5.69 10.03 -15.06
CA ALA A 202 5.32 11.38 -14.66
C ALA A 202 5.30 11.48 -13.13
N ILE A 203 5.71 12.63 -12.59
CA ILE A 203 5.49 13.01 -11.20
C ILE A 203 4.47 14.13 -11.20
N LEU A 204 3.30 13.84 -10.64
CA LEU A 204 2.19 14.74 -10.45
C LEU A 204 2.43 15.50 -9.14
N ASP A 205 2.75 16.78 -9.24
CA ASP A 205 2.94 17.69 -8.12
C ASP A 205 1.72 18.59 -7.98
N ALA A 206 0.91 18.30 -6.98
CA ALA A 206 -0.30 19.07 -6.69
C ALA A 206 -0.03 20.17 -5.65
N ARG A 207 -0.83 21.23 -5.70
CA ARG A 207 -0.82 22.26 -4.66
C ARG A 207 -1.47 21.75 -3.38
N GLY A 208 -0.83 22.04 -2.26
CA GLY A 208 -1.42 21.91 -0.93
C GLY A 208 -2.13 23.19 -0.48
N VAL A 209 -2.77 23.12 0.70
CA VAL A 209 -3.47 24.26 1.32
C VAL A 209 -2.53 25.39 1.75
N LYS A 210 -1.25 25.07 2.00
CA LYS A 210 -0.24 26.05 2.43
C LYS A 210 0.45 26.75 1.27
N ASP A 211 0.29 26.24 0.05
CA ASP A 211 0.91 26.84 -1.11
C ASP A 211 0.21 28.13 -1.50
N ALA A 212 0.95 29.03 -2.15
CA ALA A 212 0.39 30.26 -2.63
C ALA A 212 -0.73 29.98 -3.65
N SER A 213 -1.74 30.85 -3.70
CA SER A 213 -2.90 30.66 -4.58
C SER A 213 -2.56 30.59 -6.07
N PHE A 214 -1.41 31.14 -6.47
CA PHE A 214 -0.88 31.15 -7.83
C PHE A 214 0.00 29.93 -8.16
N THR A 215 0.27 29.04 -7.21
CA THR A 215 1.01 27.81 -7.47
C THR A 215 0.13 26.86 -8.28
N PRO A 216 0.50 26.50 -9.52
CA PRO A 216 -0.30 25.58 -10.34
C PRO A 216 -0.03 24.13 -9.95
N ASN A 217 -0.96 23.25 -10.29
CA ASN A 217 -0.74 21.81 -10.30
C ASN A 217 0.10 21.44 -11.53
N ILE A 218 1.21 20.71 -11.36
CA ILE A 218 2.17 20.42 -12.42
C ILE A 218 2.37 18.92 -12.57
N ALA A 219 2.47 18.42 -13.79
CA ALA A 219 2.96 17.09 -14.11
C ALA A 219 4.33 17.20 -14.76
N HIS A 220 5.37 16.69 -14.11
CA HIS A 220 6.72 16.64 -14.64
C HIS A 220 6.98 15.27 -15.29
N PHE A 221 7.46 15.24 -16.53
CA PHE A 221 7.69 14.00 -17.27
C PHE A 221 9.18 13.66 -17.33
N TYR A 222 9.51 12.40 -17.13
CA TYR A 222 10.88 11.90 -17.09
C TYR A 222 11.05 10.71 -18.02
N SER A 223 12.21 10.63 -18.67
CA SER A 223 12.62 9.39 -19.33
C SER A 223 13.10 8.36 -18.31
N LYS A 224 13.06 7.08 -18.69
CA LYS A 224 13.64 6.01 -17.89
C LYS A 224 15.12 6.26 -17.61
N GLY A 225 15.49 6.27 -16.34
CA GLY A 225 16.88 6.47 -15.88
C GLY A 225 17.30 7.94 -15.73
N ASP A 226 16.49 8.88 -16.22
CA ASP A 226 16.77 10.30 -16.10
C ASP A 226 16.30 10.86 -14.75
N VAL A 227 17.07 11.81 -14.22
CA VAL A 227 16.80 12.52 -12.95
C VAL A 227 16.17 13.90 -13.21
N LYS A 228 16.30 14.43 -14.43
CA LYS A 228 15.75 15.73 -14.82
C LYS A 228 14.49 15.56 -15.65
N PRO A 229 13.47 16.43 -15.47
CA PRO A 229 12.30 16.37 -16.33
C PRO A 229 12.65 16.78 -17.76
N LEU A 230 11.92 16.19 -18.71
CA LEU A 230 12.00 16.52 -20.14
C LEU A 230 11.09 17.71 -20.47
N PHE A 231 9.88 17.70 -19.93
CA PHE A 231 8.86 18.71 -20.12
C PHE A 231 7.81 18.60 -19.01
N SER A 232 6.99 19.65 -18.90
CA SER A 232 6.00 19.77 -17.85
C SER A 232 4.64 20.21 -18.39
N TYR A 233 3.57 19.68 -17.81
CA TYR A 233 2.20 20.11 -18.05
C TYR A 233 1.61 20.76 -16.81
N SER A 234 0.67 21.68 -16.98
CA SER A 234 -0.09 22.27 -15.89
C SER A 234 -1.57 21.94 -16.00
N VAL A 235 -2.23 21.74 -14.86
CA VAL A 235 -3.69 21.71 -14.76
C VAL A 235 -4.19 23.05 -14.24
N ASN A 236 -5.10 23.66 -15.00
CA ASN A 236 -5.79 24.89 -14.63
C ASN A 236 -7.31 24.65 -14.59
N ASP A 237 -7.96 25.24 -13.60
CA ASP A 237 -9.41 25.41 -13.56
C ASP A 237 -9.74 26.67 -14.36
N ASP A 238 -10.47 26.52 -15.48
CA ASP A 238 -10.78 27.63 -16.38
C ASP A 238 -11.94 28.46 -15.81
N SER A 239 -11.73 29.12 -14.67
CA SER A 239 -12.68 30.02 -13.99
C SER A 239 -14.07 29.43 -13.64
N SER A 240 -14.31 28.16 -13.95
CA SER A 240 -15.57 27.44 -13.78
C SER A 240 -15.24 25.98 -13.44
N SER A 241 -15.80 25.49 -12.33
CA SER A 241 -15.52 24.15 -11.77
C SER A 241 -15.74 22.98 -12.75
N ASP A 242 -16.43 23.23 -13.84
CA ASP A 242 -16.90 22.23 -14.79
C ASP A 242 -15.98 22.06 -16.01
N LEU A 243 -15.05 23.00 -16.20
CA LEU A 243 -14.12 23.03 -17.32
C LEU A 243 -12.69 23.08 -16.82
N TRP A 244 -11.94 22.03 -17.12
CA TRP A 244 -10.55 21.90 -16.71
C TRP A 244 -9.66 21.77 -17.92
N THR A 245 -8.48 22.36 -17.83
CA THR A 245 -7.49 22.32 -18.90
C THR A 245 -6.19 21.71 -18.39
N PHE A 246 -5.72 20.67 -19.09
CA PHE A 246 -4.39 20.08 -18.93
C PHE A 246 -3.54 20.46 -20.15
N GLN A 247 -2.51 21.27 -19.95
CA GLN A 247 -1.76 21.87 -21.06
C GLN A 247 -0.26 21.83 -20.86
N LEU A 248 0.49 21.73 -21.95
CA LEU A 248 1.94 21.84 -21.95
C LEU A 248 2.32 23.22 -21.43
N ARG A 249 3.18 23.24 -20.42
CA ARG A 249 3.67 24.45 -19.77
C ARG A 249 5.00 24.87 -20.37
N GLU A 250 5.98 23.98 -20.31
CA GLU A 250 7.33 24.26 -20.77
C GLU A 250 8.11 22.98 -21.10
N PHE A 251 9.18 23.16 -21.87
CA PHE A 251 10.19 22.13 -22.10
C PHE A 251 11.34 22.36 -21.12
N ASP A 252 11.50 21.44 -20.17
CA ASP A 252 12.55 21.50 -19.14
C ASP A 252 13.92 21.07 -19.69
N SER A 253 13.91 20.29 -20.77
CA SER A 253 15.09 19.87 -21.53
C SER A 253 15.05 20.44 -22.95
N PRO A 254 16.21 20.62 -23.61
CA PRO A 254 16.25 21.06 -25.00
C PRO A 254 15.38 20.17 -25.90
N GLN A 255 14.49 20.75 -26.70
CA GLN A 255 13.56 19.99 -27.55
C GLN A 255 14.28 18.99 -28.48
N GLY A 256 15.48 19.35 -28.97
CA GLY A 256 16.29 18.48 -29.82
C GLY A 256 16.90 17.26 -29.11
N SER A 257 16.94 17.25 -27.77
CA SER A 257 17.40 16.08 -27.00
C SER A 257 16.28 15.13 -26.60
N ILE A 258 15.01 15.51 -26.81
CA ILE A 258 13.86 14.66 -26.47
C ILE A 258 13.66 13.64 -27.61
N PRO A 259 13.70 12.32 -27.32
CA PRO A 259 13.44 11.31 -28.33
C PRO A 259 12.08 11.52 -28.99
N LEU A 260 11.99 11.29 -30.31
CA LEU A 260 10.75 11.50 -31.08
C LEU A 260 9.53 10.78 -30.48
N GLN A 261 9.74 9.59 -29.92
CA GLN A 261 8.72 8.75 -29.29
C GLN A 261 8.18 9.32 -27.96
N GLN A 262 8.90 10.28 -27.37
CA GLN A 262 8.61 10.91 -26.09
C GLN A 262 8.29 12.40 -26.25
N TYR A 263 8.23 12.90 -27.48
CA TYR A 263 8.01 14.31 -27.75
C TYR A 263 6.52 14.68 -27.67
N PRO A 264 6.11 15.61 -26.77
CA PRO A 264 4.71 15.97 -26.59
C PRO A 264 4.21 16.91 -27.70
N THR A 265 3.45 16.40 -28.66
CA THR A 265 2.79 17.24 -29.69
C THR A 265 1.38 17.69 -29.29
N LEU A 266 0.74 16.99 -28.35
CA LEU A 266 -0.55 17.35 -27.78
C LEU A 266 -0.40 18.49 -26.77
N GLN A 267 -0.63 19.72 -27.20
CA GLN A 267 -0.40 20.92 -26.38
C GLN A 267 -1.43 21.11 -25.27
N GLN A 268 -2.68 20.76 -25.53
CA GLN A 268 -3.77 21.07 -24.61
C GLN A 268 -4.83 20.00 -24.67
N VAL A 269 -5.37 19.64 -23.52
CA VAL A 269 -6.53 18.78 -23.32
C VAL A 269 -7.52 19.54 -22.45
N ARG A 270 -8.76 19.63 -22.90
CA ARG A 270 -9.87 20.27 -22.18
C ARG A 270 -10.90 19.21 -21.80
N TYR A 271 -11.28 19.19 -20.53
CA TYR A 271 -12.28 18.31 -19.96
C TYR A 271 -13.56 19.11 -19.71
N ASP A 272 -14.68 18.56 -20.17
CA ASP A 272 -16.02 19.03 -19.86
C ASP A 272 -16.69 17.98 -18.96
N PHE A 273 -16.85 18.31 -17.67
CA PHE A 273 -17.44 17.41 -16.68
C PHE A 273 -18.97 17.37 -16.72
N ILE A 274 -19.64 18.30 -17.44
CA ILE A 274 -21.09 18.28 -17.63
C ILE A 274 -21.44 17.24 -18.70
N ASN A 275 -20.76 17.31 -19.84
CA ASN A 275 -21.01 16.41 -20.97
C ASN A 275 -20.13 15.16 -20.94
N HIS A 276 -19.16 15.09 -20.03
CA HIS A 276 -18.13 14.04 -19.96
C HIS A 276 -17.37 13.87 -21.27
N THR A 277 -17.02 14.98 -21.90
CA THR A 277 -16.30 15.01 -23.18
C THR A 277 -14.89 15.55 -23.00
N VAL A 278 -14.01 15.14 -23.90
CA VAL A 278 -12.64 15.64 -23.96
C VAL A 278 -12.32 16.12 -25.36
N MET A 279 -11.58 17.23 -25.43
CA MET A 279 -11.03 17.76 -26.68
C MET A 279 -9.56 18.09 -26.49
N GLY A 280 -8.75 17.85 -27.52
CA GLY A 280 -7.32 18.11 -27.47
C GLY A 280 -6.80 18.78 -28.73
N ASN A 281 -5.86 19.70 -28.53
CA ASN A 281 -5.20 20.47 -29.58
C ASN A 281 -3.73 20.06 -29.67
N CYS A 282 -3.25 19.86 -30.89
CA CYS A 282 -1.87 19.54 -31.18
C CYS A 282 -1.19 20.66 -31.95
N THR A 283 0.11 20.81 -31.76
CA THR A 283 0.97 21.63 -32.61
C THR A 283 1.53 20.79 -33.75
N THR A 284 1.37 21.27 -34.97
CA THR A 284 2.06 20.77 -36.16
C THR A 284 2.98 21.83 -36.73
N LEU A 285 4.10 21.41 -37.32
CA LEU A 285 4.95 22.32 -38.08
C LEU A 285 4.21 22.80 -39.33
N ILE A 286 4.32 24.10 -39.63
CA ILE A 286 3.73 24.68 -40.85
C ILE A 286 4.46 24.16 -42.10
N SER A 287 5.77 23.90 -41.99
CA SER A 287 6.59 23.33 -43.06
C SER A 287 7.78 22.54 -42.48
N PRO A 288 8.33 21.54 -43.20
CA PRO A 288 9.50 20.81 -42.74
C PRO A 288 10.66 21.77 -42.45
N GLY A 289 11.30 21.64 -41.28
CA GLY A 289 12.44 22.47 -40.88
C GLY A 289 12.09 23.89 -40.43
N SER A 290 10.82 24.27 -40.39
CA SER A 290 10.37 25.55 -39.80
C SER A 290 10.22 25.45 -38.29
N SER A 291 10.45 26.56 -37.58
CA SER A 291 10.10 26.73 -36.17
C SER A 291 8.65 27.18 -35.96
N ALA A 292 7.93 27.54 -37.04
CA ALA A 292 6.55 28.00 -36.96
C ALA A 292 5.58 26.82 -36.88
N THR A 293 4.67 26.89 -35.91
CA THR A 293 3.69 25.82 -35.61
C THR A 293 2.25 26.32 -35.69
N ASN A 294 1.34 25.47 -36.18
CA ASN A 294 -0.11 25.68 -36.13
C ASN A 294 -0.74 24.80 -35.05
N SER A 295 -1.74 25.34 -34.35
CA SER A 295 -2.55 24.58 -33.40
C SER A 295 -3.81 24.05 -34.10
N THR A 296 -4.06 22.73 -34.02
CA THR A 296 -5.23 22.09 -34.62
C THR A 296 -5.83 21.07 -33.68
N SER A 297 -7.15 20.91 -33.71
CA SER A 297 -7.83 19.82 -32.97
C SER A 297 -7.36 18.47 -33.52
N CYS A 298 -6.86 17.63 -32.62
CA CYS A 298 -6.26 16.33 -32.94
C CYS A 298 -6.76 15.20 -32.03
N THR A 299 -7.53 15.52 -31.00
CA THR A 299 -8.07 14.51 -30.08
C THR A 299 -9.49 14.91 -29.69
N SER A 300 -10.39 13.94 -29.67
CA SER A 300 -11.76 14.11 -29.21
C SER A 300 -12.25 12.82 -28.62
N GLY A 301 -13.11 12.87 -27.61
CA GLY A 301 -13.67 11.65 -27.05
C GLY A 301 -14.64 11.89 -25.91
N THR A 302 -14.98 10.79 -25.24
CA THR A 302 -15.76 10.78 -24.01
C THR A 302 -15.01 10.04 -22.92
N PHE A 303 -15.32 10.38 -21.67
CA PHE A 303 -14.82 9.66 -20.51
C PHE A 303 -15.95 9.35 -19.54
N ASN A 304 -15.76 8.37 -18.67
CA ASN A 304 -16.67 8.06 -17.59
C ASN A 304 -15.93 8.22 -16.25
N PRO A 305 -16.17 9.28 -15.46
CA PRO A 305 -15.40 9.54 -14.25
C PRO A 305 -15.80 8.71 -13.03
N TYR A 306 -16.85 7.88 -13.12
CA TYR A 306 -17.36 7.10 -11.98
C TYR A 306 -16.42 5.94 -11.58
N ASP A 307 -16.92 4.99 -10.78
CA ASP A 307 -16.14 3.89 -10.20
C ASP A 307 -15.35 3.06 -11.22
N TRP A 308 -15.84 2.96 -12.46
CA TRP A 308 -15.17 2.31 -13.57
C TRP A 308 -14.72 3.36 -14.58
N LEU A 309 -13.56 3.96 -14.33
CA LEU A 309 -12.97 4.91 -15.24
C LEU A 309 -12.74 4.28 -16.61
N SER A 310 -13.35 4.88 -17.62
CA SER A 310 -13.15 4.48 -19.00
C SER A 310 -13.08 5.68 -19.92
N PHE A 311 -12.42 5.48 -21.06
CA PHE A 311 -12.28 6.48 -22.10
C PHE A 311 -12.57 5.87 -23.45
N ASN A 312 -13.22 6.67 -24.30
CA ASN A 312 -13.38 6.41 -25.71
C ASN A 312 -12.79 7.60 -26.47
N LEU A 313 -11.57 7.43 -26.97
CA LEU A 313 -10.78 8.51 -27.55
C LEU A 313 -10.59 8.26 -29.04
N THR A 314 -10.76 9.30 -29.85
CA THR A 314 -10.32 9.36 -31.24
C THR A 314 -9.17 10.34 -31.32
N SER A 315 -8.03 9.90 -31.83
CA SER A 315 -6.77 10.64 -31.81
C SER A 315 -6.06 10.58 -33.16
N SER A 316 -5.61 11.74 -33.63
CA SER A 316 -4.75 11.93 -34.81
C SER A 316 -3.47 12.69 -34.45
N VAL A 317 -2.97 12.48 -33.21
CA VAL A 317 -1.78 13.14 -32.68
C VAL A 317 -0.58 12.92 -33.62
N PRO A 318 0.01 14.00 -34.17
CA PRO A 318 1.12 13.91 -35.11
C PRO A 318 2.44 13.70 -34.38
N LEU A 319 3.43 13.12 -35.07
CA LEU A 319 4.81 13.15 -34.61
C LEU A 319 5.45 14.51 -34.89
N ASN A 320 6.43 14.91 -34.09
CA ASN A 320 7.09 16.22 -34.21
C ASN A 320 7.71 16.48 -35.61
N ASN A 321 8.14 15.42 -36.29
CA ASN A 321 8.73 15.50 -37.63
C ASN A 321 7.71 15.31 -38.79
N SER A 322 6.42 15.07 -38.48
CA SER A 322 5.39 14.84 -39.50
C SER A 322 4.61 16.11 -39.80
N ILE A 323 4.52 16.45 -41.08
CA ILE A 323 3.63 17.51 -41.59
C ILE A 323 2.23 16.92 -41.91
N SER A 324 2.14 15.60 -42.06
CA SER A 324 0.89 14.92 -42.41
C SER A 324 0.10 14.57 -41.16
N ARG A 325 -1.22 14.87 -41.19
CA ARG A 325 -2.17 14.35 -40.20
C ARG A 325 -2.13 12.82 -40.28
N LEU A 326 -1.86 12.16 -39.16
CA LEU A 326 -2.03 10.71 -39.08
C LEU A 326 -3.52 10.37 -39.20
N PRO A 327 -3.87 9.22 -39.80
CA PRO A 327 -5.25 8.74 -39.79
C PRO A 327 -5.74 8.64 -38.34
N PRO A 328 -6.99 9.06 -38.06
CA PRO A 328 -7.54 9.02 -36.72
C PRO A 328 -7.63 7.56 -36.25
N THR A 329 -7.12 7.31 -35.05
CA THR A 329 -7.22 6.01 -34.37
C THR A 329 -8.17 6.13 -33.20
N THR A 330 -9.02 5.12 -33.02
CA THR A 330 -9.90 5.03 -31.85
C THR A 330 -9.26 4.11 -30.81
N ALA A 331 -9.20 4.56 -29.56
CA ALA A 331 -8.73 3.79 -28.42
C ALA A 331 -9.83 3.71 -27.36
N HIS A 332 -10.10 2.48 -26.91
CA HIS A 332 -10.96 2.22 -25.77
C HIS A 332 -10.09 1.86 -24.57
N LEU A 333 -10.12 2.70 -23.55
CA LEU A 333 -9.32 2.53 -22.35
C LEU A 333 -10.24 2.27 -21.17
N GLY A 334 -9.82 1.38 -20.28
CA GLY A 334 -10.57 1.03 -19.08
C GLY A 334 -9.66 0.67 -17.93
N ILE A 335 -10.11 0.94 -16.72
CA ILE A 335 -9.44 0.46 -15.50
C ILE A 335 -9.84 -0.97 -15.18
N ILE A 336 -8.93 -1.70 -14.52
CA ILE A 336 -9.15 -3.10 -14.10
C ILE A 336 -10.03 -3.18 -12.85
N ASP A 337 -9.81 -2.27 -11.90
CA ASP A 337 -10.44 -2.28 -10.59
C ASP A 337 -11.39 -1.11 -10.40
N LYS A 338 -12.44 -1.29 -9.59
CA LYS A 338 -13.34 -0.20 -9.21
C LYS A 338 -12.65 0.82 -8.30
N GLU A 339 -13.30 1.98 -8.13
CA GLU A 339 -12.96 2.99 -7.12
C GLU A 339 -11.55 3.55 -7.30
N TRP A 340 -11.21 3.95 -8.52
CA TRP A 340 -9.88 4.47 -8.87
C TRP A 340 -9.48 5.76 -8.13
N ALA A 341 -10.44 6.51 -7.60
CA ALA A 341 -10.21 7.72 -6.82
C ALA A 341 -11.13 7.73 -5.61
N PHE A 342 -10.60 8.13 -4.46
CA PHE A 342 -11.35 8.38 -3.24
C PHE A 342 -11.22 9.86 -2.85
N SER A 343 -12.14 10.35 -2.03
CA SER A 343 -12.05 11.72 -1.51
C SER A 343 -10.93 11.92 -0.49
N ASN A 344 -10.44 10.83 0.11
CA ASN A 344 -9.49 10.84 1.23
C ASN A 344 -8.19 10.08 0.97
N ASP A 345 -8.03 9.48 -0.22
CA ASP A 345 -6.83 8.75 -0.63
C ASP A 345 -6.37 9.20 -2.02
N ALA A 346 -5.08 9.01 -2.32
CA ALA A 346 -4.54 9.29 -3.64
C ALA A 346 -5.20 8.40 -4.70
N PRO A 347 -5.40 8.90 -5.94
CA PRO A 347 -5.94 8.10 -7.02
C PRO A 347 -4.98 6.94 -7.33
N SER A 348 -5.56 5.77 -7.51
CA SER A 348 -4.83 4.55 -7.78
C SER A 348 -5.55 3.70 -8.82
N LEU A 349 -4.88 3.44 -9.95
CA LEU A 349 -5.40 2.65 -11.05
C LEU A 349 -4.33 2.02 -11.93
N ILE A 350 -4.77 1.00 -12.68
CA ILE A 350 -4.07 0.43 -13.83
C ILE A 350 -5.00 0.62 -15.03
N LEU A 351 -4.52 1.35 -16.04
CA LEU A 351 -5.28 1.63 -17.25
C LEU A 351 -4.80 0.71 -18.38
N GLN A 352 -5.74 0.04 -19.06
CA GLN A 352 -5.44 -0.88 -20.16
C GLN A 352 -6.30 -0.57 -21.38
N THR A 353 -5.80 -0.99 -22.55
CA THR A 353 -6.58 -1.05 -23.79
C THR A 353 -7.60 -2.19 -23.70
N THR A 354 -8.87 -1.88 -23.92
CA THR A 354 -9.93 -2.90 -24.04
C THR A 354 -10.05 -3.30 -25.51
N PRO A 355 -10.03 -4.60 -25.87
CA PRO A 355 -10.26 -5.78 -25.01
C PRO A 355 -9.02 -6.63 -24.71
N ASP A 356 -7.79 -6.13 -24.83
CA ASP A 356 -6.57 -6.97 -24.75
C ASP A 356 -5.85 -6.85 -23.39
N PRO A 357 -6.20 -7.67 -22.38
CA PRO A 357 -5.58 -7.62 -21.05
C PRO A 357 -4.14 -8.19 -21.03
N GLN A 358 -3.64 -8.76 -22.14
CA GLN A 358 -2.29 -9.33 -22.20
C GLN A 358 -1.22 -8.27 -22.53
N GLN A 359 -1.63 -7.09 -23.01
CA GLN A 359 -0.72 -5.98 -23.28
C GLN A 359 -0.27 -5.28 -22.00
N LEU A 360 0.90 -4.65 -22.07
CA LEU A 360 1.42 -3.85 -20.96
C LEU A 360 0.43 -2.68 -20.70
N PRO A 361 0.10 -2.37 -19.44
CA PRO A 361 -0.89 -1.33 -19.17
C PRO A 361 -0.38 0.02 -19.67
N VAL A 362 -1.27 0.76 -20.35
CA VAL A 362 -0.99 2.08 -20.94
C VAL A 362 -0.39 3.03 -19.92
N LEU A 363 -0.96 3.04 -18.72
CA LEU A 363 -0.38 3.69 -17.56
C LEU A 363 -0.78 3.00 -16.25
N ARG A 364 0.03 3.24 -15.22
CA ARG A 364 -0.19 2.75 -13.87
C ARG A 364 0.24 3.79 -12.85
N THR A 365 -0.64 4.12 -11.92
CA THR A 365 -0.25 4.94 -10.76
C THR A 365 0.68 4.14 -9.85
N ALA A 366 1.73 4.77 -9.35
CA ALA A 366 2.61 4.23 -8.34
C ALA A 366 2.18 4.73 -6.95
N VAL A 367 3.13 4.74 -6.01
CA VAL A 367 2.92 5.25 -4.65
C VAL A 367 3.03 6.77 -4.60
N THR A 368 2.32 7.38 -3.65
CA THR A 368 2.60 8.75 -3.23
C THR A 368 3.96 8.84 -2.55
N LYS A 369 4.59 10.01 -2.61
CA LYS A 369 5.85 10.23 -1.92
C LYS A 369 5.62 10.27 -0.41
N ARG A 370 6.33 9.41 0.33
CA ARG A 370 6.11 9.22 1.78
C ARG A 370 6.12 10.51 2.61
N SER A 371 7.02 11.44 2.31
CA SER A 371 7.14 12.69 3.07
C SER A 371 6.25 13.81 2.53
N ASP A 372 5.49 13.54 1.47
CA ASP A 372 4.92 14.56 0.62
C ASP A 372 3.70 14.01 -0.14
N CYS A 373 2.53 14.10 0.50
CA CYS A 373 1.28 13.56 -0.02
C CYS A 373 0.77 14.30 -1.27
N THR A 374 1.38 15.44 -1.63
CA THR A 374 1.02 16.16 -2.86
C THR A 374 1.60 15.52 -4.11
N GLN A 375 2.66 14.71 -3.97
CA GLN A 375 3.36 14.10 -5.09
C GLN A 375 2.91 12.65 -5.34
N LEU A 376 2.43 12.39 -6.55
CA LEU A 376 2.07 11.05 -7.04
C LEU A 376 2.89 10.70 -8.28
N LYS A 377 3.57 9.55 -8.26
CA LYS A 377 4.30 9.04 -9.43
C LYS A 377 3.38 8.16 -10.29
N VAL A 378 3.46 8.29 -11.61
CA VAL A 378 2.68 7.51 -12.58
C VAL A 378 3.62 6.94 -13.64
N CYS A 379 3.57 5.63 -13.86
CA CYS A 379 4.37 4.95 -14.87
C CYS A 379 3.63 4.94 -16.21
N LEU A 380 4.33 5.24 -17.31
CA LEU A 380 3.74 5.46 -18.63
C LEU A 380 4.34 4.47 -19.64
N ALA A 381 3.51 3.63 -20.25
CA ALA A 381 3.92 2.71 -21.31
C ALA A 381 3.48 3.20 -22.68
N GLY A 382 2.33 3.87 -22.76
CA GLY A 382 1.69 4.14 -24.03
C GLY A 382 0.96 2.93 -24.58
N VAL A 383 0.51 3.04 -25.84
CA VAL A 383 -0.08 1.92 -26.57
C VAL A 383 1.02 1.22 -27.37
N ASP A 384 1.14 -0.10 -27.20
CA ASP A 384 2.17 -0.91 -27.85
C ASP A 384 2.11 -0.78 -29.38
N GLY A 385 3.30 -0.71 -30.01
CA GLY A 385 3.45 -0.67 -31.47
C GLY A 385 3.11 0.66 -32.14
N ARG A 386 2.79 1.71 -31.38
CA ARG A 386 2.49 3.05 -31.93
C ARG A 386 3.63 4.04 -31.72
N GLU A 387 4.04 4.70 -32.81
CA GLU A 387 4.98 5.81 -32.71
C GLU A 387 4.36 6.99 -31.94
N GLY A 388 5.09 7.55 -30.98
CA GLY A 388 4.63 8.60 -30.07
C GLY A 388 3.67 8.09 -28.98
N GLY A 389 3.47 6.78 -28.87
CA GLY A 389 2.44 6.21 -27.99
C GLY A 389 2.60 6.56 -26.50
N VAL A 390 3.82 6.77 -26.03
CA VAL A 390 4.13 7.04 -24.60
C VAL A 390 3.59 8.41 -24.15
N VAL A 391 3.48 9.36 -25.08
CA VAL A 391 2.96 10.72 -24.85
C VAL A 391 1.75 11.00 -25.75
N GLY A 392 1.08 9.95 -26.21
CA GLY A 392 -0.12 10.04 -27.02
C GLY A 392 -1.33 10.54 -26.21
N ALA A 393 -2.42 10.80 -26.91
CA ALA A 393 -3.71 11.15 -26.30
C ALA A 393 -4.16 10.11 -25.29
N GLU A 394 -3.88 8.83 -25.55
CA GLU A 394 -4.25 7.69 -24.72
C GLU A 394 -3.56 7.70 -23.35
N VAL A 395 -2.44 8.41 -23.22
CA VAL A 395 -1.71 8.58 -21.95
C VAL A 395 -2.03 9.94 -21.34
N LEU A 396 -1.91 11.02 -22.11
CA LEU A 396 -2.04 12.38 -21.59
C LEU A 396 -3.46 12.73 -21.16
N VAL A 397 -4.49 12.24 -21.88
CA VAL A 397 -5.89 12.49 -21.51
C VAL A 397 -6.25 11.85 -20.16
N PRO A 398 -5.97 10.56 -19.90
CA PRO A 398 -6.24 10.02 -18.57
C PRO A 398 -5.34 10.62 -17.48
N LEU A 399 -4.08 10.97 -17.81
CA LEU A 399 -3.15 11.54 -16.85
C LEU A 399 -3.60 12.90 -16.30
N GLY A 400 -4.16 13.77 -17.15
CA GLY A 400 -4.71 15.06 -16.69
C GLY A 400 -5.86 14.86 -15.70
N LEU A 401 -6.74 13.87 -15.93
CA LEU A 401 -7.83 13.55 -15.00
C LEU A 401 -7.31 12.98 -13.65
N ILE A 402 -6.24 12.18 -13.69
CA ILE A 402 -5.57 11.68 -12.48
C ILE A 402 -4.96 12.85 -11.69
N LEU A 403 -4.32 13.81 -12.35
CA LEU A 403 -3.76 15.00 -11.70
C LEU A 403 -4.85 15.88 -11.06
N ILE A 404 -6.01 16.04 -11.71
CA ILE A 404 -7.16 16.73 -11.12
C ILE A 404 -7.56 16.06 -9.79
N ARG A 405 -7.70 14.72 -9.77
CA ARG A 405 -8.02 13.99 -8.52
C ARG A 405 -6.91 14.01 -7.49
N GLN A 406 -5.65 13.97 -7.93
CA GLN A 406 -4.51 14.13 -7.03
C GLN A 406 -4.51 15.52 -6.38
N SER A 407 -4.97 16.57 -7.07
CA SER A 407 -5.15 17.91 -6.50
C SER A 407 -6.19 17.95 -5.38
N ASP A 408 -7.31 17.24 -5.55
CA ASP A 408 -8.33 17.09 -4.50
C ASP A 408 -7.72 16.43 -3.25
N TYR A 409 -6.99 15.31 -3.46
CA TYR A 409 -6.33 14.59 -2.38
C TYR A 409 -5.23 15.41 -1.68
N ALA A 410 -4.40 16.13 -2.45
CA ALA A 410 -3.35 16.99 -1.91
C ALA A 410 -3.91 18.08 -0.99
N THR A 411 -5.05 18.67 -1.38
CA THR A 411 -5.77 19.64 -0.55
C THR A 411 -6.27 18.97 0.74
N PHE A 412 -6.90 17.79 0.64
CA PHE A 412 -7.38 17.05 1.80
C PHE A 412 -6.25 16.68 2.78
N CYS A 413 -5.15 16.12 2.28
CA CYS A 413 -4.05 15.62 3.11
C CYS A 413 -3.25 16.73 3.79
N THR A 414 -3.18 17.92 3.18
CA THR A 414 -2.49 19.10 3.73
C THR A 414 -3.39 19.99 4.59
N THR A 415 -4.71 19.74 4.59
CA THR A 415 -5.65 20.47 5.46
C THR A 415 -5.33 20.18 6.93
N PRO A 416 -5.13 21.22 7.77
CA PRO A 416 -4.95 21.02 9.20
C PRO A 416 -6.20 20.36 9.80
N LYS A 417 -6.07 19.14 10.31
CA LYS A 417 -7.14 18.52 11.11
C LYS A 417 -7.30 19.37 12.37
N ARG A 418 -8.43 20.09 12.52
CA ARG A 418 -8.76 20.75 13.79
C ARG A 418 -8.67 19.68 14.87
N ARG A 419 -7.83 19.90 15.90
CA ARG A 419 -7.79 19.07 17.10
C ARG A 419 -9.20 19.03 17.70
N SER A 420 -10.01 18.04 17.36
CA SER A 420 -11.00 17.55 18.30
C SER A 420 -10.20 16.81 19.38
N THR A 421 -10.40 17.19 20.63
CA THR A 421 -9.79 16.63 21.83
C THR A 421 -10.29 15.20 22.12
N THR A 422 -10.31 14.35 21.10
CA THR A 422 -10.56 12.92 21.26
C THR A 422 -9.32 12.20 20.77
N THR A 423 -8.58 11.67 21.73
CA THR A 423 -7.33 10.92 21.58
C THR A 423 -7.57 9.64 20.80
N THR A 424 -7.71 9.73 19.49
CA THR A 424 -7.51 8.61 18.58
C THR A 424 -6.20 8.86 17.85
N TRP A 425 -5.26 7.94 18.04
CA TRP A 425 -3.98 7.85 17.35
C TRP A 425 -4.22 7.69 15.84
N GLY A 426 -4.58 8.78 15.18
CA GLY A 426 -4.74 8.87 13.74
C GLY A 426 -3.39 9.15 13.12
N HIS A 427 -2.62 8.10 12.86
CA HIS A 427 -1.47 8.18 11.97
C HIS A 427 -1.93 8.71 10.61
N GLN A 428 -1.46 9.90 10.26
CA GLN A 428 -1.25 10.25 8.86
C GLN A 428 -0.21 9.27 8.31
N TYR A 429 -0.48 8.81 7.09
CA TYR A 429 0.26 7.78 6.34
C TYR A 429 1.78 7.79 6.51
#